data_AF-A0A522I7R1-F1
#
_entry.id   AF-A0A522I7R1-F1
#
_cell.length_a   1.000
_cell.length_b   1.000
_cell.length_c   1.000
_cell.angle_alpha   90.00
_cell.angle_beta   90.00
_cell.angle_gamma   90.00
#
_symmetry.space_group_name_H-M   'P 1'
#
loop_
_entity.id
_entity.type
_entity.pdbx_description
1 polymer ?
#
loop_
_entity_poly.entity_id
_entity_poly.type
_entity_poly.pdbx_seq_one_letter_code
_entity_poly.pdbx_strand_id
1 'polypeptide(L)' 'LHIHRNVPGMLSRINELFSTGNLNIDAQFLQTDSEVGYVVIDMSADEAQANMLKAKLAAIPGTLRSRVLY' A
#
# COMPACT_ATOMS: atom_id res chain seq x y z
N LEU A 1 -1.92 1.48 5.94
CA LEU A 1 -2.68 2.58 5.31
C LEU A 1 -1.82 3.27 4.25
N HIS A 2 -2.33 3.39 3.04
CA HIS A 2 -1.66 4.04 1.93
C HIS A 2 -2.62 4.99 1.20
N ILE A 3 -2.23 6.26 1.04
CA ILE A 3 -3.00 7.33 0.41
C ILE A 3 -2.26 7.76 -0.85
N HIS A 4 -2.96 7.87 -1.97
CA HIS A 4 -2.38 8.12 -3.29
C HIS A 4 -3.30 8.97 -4.17
N ARG A 5 -2.75 9.50 -5.26
CA ARG A 5 -3.54 10.07 -6.36
C ARG A 5 -4.29 8.95 -7.08
N ASN A 6 -5.58 9.18 -7.38
CA ASN A 6 -6.42 8.22 -8.09
C ASN A 6 -6.03 8.15 -9.58
N VAL A 7 -4.99 7.38 -9.90
CA VAL A 7 -4.46 7.18 -11.25
C VAL A 7 -4.41 5.70 -11.62
N PRO A 8 -4.58 5.35 -12.92
CA PRO A 8 -4.53 3.96 -13.37
C PRO A 8 -3.25 3.22 -12.97
N GLY A 9 -3.41 1.95 -12.59
CA GLY A 9 -2.30 1.05 -12.23
C GLY A 9 -1.77 1.19 -10.80
N MET A 10 -2.30 2.10 -9.98
CA MET A 10 -1.87 2.27 -8.60
C MET A 10 -2.03 0.97 -7.78
N LEU A 11 -3.21 0.34 -7.84
CA LEU A 11 -3.47 -0.88 -7.08
C LEU A 11 -2.57 -2.05 -7.52
N SER A 12 -2.27 -2.15 -8.81
CA SER A 12 -1.35 -3.16 -9.35
C SER A 12 0.06 -2.97 -8.78
N ARG A 13 0.59 -1.74 -8.79
CA ARG A 13 1.91 -1.42 -8.21
C ARG A 13 1.98 -1.72 -6.73
N ILE A 14 0.89 -1.46 -6.01
CA ILE A 14 0.78 -1.83 -4.59
C ILE A 14 0.90 -3.34 -4.46
N ASN A 15 0.06 -4.13 -5.15
CA ASN A 15 0.05 -5.59 -5.04
C ASN A 15 1.37 -6.24 -5.48
N GLU A 16 2.06 -5.70 -6.49
CA GLU A 16 3.38 -6.15 -6.93
C GLU A 16 4.44 -6.06 -5.82
N LEU A 17 4.37 -5.05 -4.95
CA LEU A 17 5.28 -4.93 -3.81
C LEU A 17 5.09 -6.05 -2.79
N PHE A 18 3.84 -6.44 -2.51
CA PHE A 18 3.54 -7.55 -1.61
C PHE A 18 3.97 -8.88 -2.22
N SER A 19 3.65 -9.11 -3.50
CA SER A 19 4.06 -10.32 -4.23
C SER A 19 5.58 -10.46 -4.29
N THR A 20 6.32 -9.39 -4.62
CA THR A 20 7.79 -9.38 -4.65
C THR A 20 8.39 -9.56 -3.24
N GLY A 21 7.68 -9.11 -2.21
CA GLY A 21 8.05 -9.33 -0.81
C GLY A 21 7.75 -10.75 -0.31
N ASN A 22 7.08 -11.59 -1.10
CA ASN A 22 6.53 -12.88 -0.69
C ASN A 22 5.64 -12.75 0.56
N LEU A 23 4.80 -11.72 0.59
CA LEU A 23 3.90 -11.41 1.69
C LEU A 23 2.45 -11.60 1.25
N ASN A 24 1.67 -12.27 2.10
CA ASN A 24 0.24 -12.42 1.92
C ASN A 24 -0.50 -11.14 2.35
N ILE A 25 -1.63 -10.88 1.70
CA ILE A 25 -2.58 -9.84 2.08
C ILE A 25 -3.77 -10.56 2.71
N ASP A 26 -4.00 -10.32 3.99
CA ASP A 26 -5.07 -10.98 4.74
C ASP A 26 -6.42 -10.30 4.47
N ALA A 27 -6.41 -8.97 4.34
CA ALA A 27 -7.55 -8.18 3.92
C ALA A 27 -7.11 -6.89 3.22
N GLN A 28 -7.95 -6.39 2.32
CA GLN A 28 -7.70 -5.12 1.64
C GLN A 28 -9.01 -4.36 1.43
N PHE A 29 -9.02 -3.09 1.80
CA PHE A 29 -10.14 -2.19 1.59
C PHE A 29 -9.67 -0.91 0.90
N LEU A 30 -10.18 -0.68 -0.31
CA LEU A 30 -9.89 0.49 -1.14
C LEU A 30 -11.16 1.33 -1.25
N GLN A 31 -11.00 2.64 -1.06
CA GLN A 31 -12.01 3.62 -1.42
C GLN A 31 -11.35 4.81 -2.12
N THR A 32 -12.06 5.39 -3.07
CA THR A 32 -11.57 6.49 -3.91
C THR A 32 -12.60 7.62 -3.99
N ASP A 33 -12.10 8.84 -4.14
CA ASP A 33 -12.84 9.97 -4.70
C ASP A 33 -12.26 10.35 -6.08
N SER A 34 -12.61 11.52 -6.61
CA SER A 34 -12.17 11.98 -7.94
C SER A 34 -10.66 12.15 -8.08
N GLU A 35 -9.94 12.45 -6.99
CA GLU A 35 -8.52 12.80 -7.06
C GLU A 35 -7.63 11.91 -6.17
N VAL A 36 -8.19 11.31 -5.12
CA VAL A 36 -7.47 10.57 -4.09
C VAL A 36 -8.07 9.19 -3.91
N GLY A 37 -7.19 8.21 -3.73
CA GLY A 37 -7.52 6.89 -3.23
C GLY A 37 -6.84 6.64 -1.89
N TYR A 38 -7.52 5.92 -1.01
CA TYR A 38 -6.90 5.38 0.18
C TYR A 38 -7.19 3.90 0.30
N VAL A 39 -6.16 3.14 0.67
CA VAL A 39 -6.26 1.70 0.89
C VAL A 39 -5.74 1.34 2.28
N VAL A 40 -6.51 0.54 2.98
CA VAL A 40 -6.08 -0.16 4.20
C VAL A 40 -5.78 -1.59 3.79
N ILE A 41 -4.62 -2.07 4.20
CA ILE A 41 -4.11 -3.40 3.89
C ILE A 41 -3.75 -4.04 5.22
N ASP A 42 -4.35 -5.18 5.48
CA ASP A 42 -4.01 -6.06 6.58
C ASP A 42 -3.06 -7.15 6.08
N MET A 43 -2.01 -7.41 6.85
CA MET A 43 -0.95 -8.33 6.47
C MET A 43 -0.25 -8.90 7.71
N SER A 44 0.08 -10.17 7.63
CA SER A 44 0.96 -10.85 8.58
C SER A 44 2.42 -10.63 8.19
N ALA A 45 3.07 -9.65 8.82
CA ALA A 45 4.48 -9.30 8.58
C ALA A 45 5.19 -8.92 9.89
N ASP A 46 6.50 -9.17 9.96
CA ASP A 46 7.33 -8.67 11.05
C ASP A 46 7.58 -7.15 10.94
N GLU A 47 8.11 -6.54 11.99
CA GLU A 47 8.34 -5.09 12.04
C GLU A 47 9.32 -4.60 10.96
N ALA A 48 10.34 -5.40 10.62
CA ALA A 48 11.31 -5.04 9.60
C ALA A 48 10.67 -5.04 8.20
N GLN A 49 9.87 -6.07 7.91
CA GLN A 49 9.08 -6.19 6.69
C GLN A 49 8.05 -5.07 6.56
N ALA A 50 7.32 -4.75 7.64
CA ALA A 50 6.34 -3.67 7.66
C ALA A 50 7.00 -2.30 7.39
N ASN A 51 8.15 -2.03 7.99
CA ASN A 51 8.90 -0.79 7.76
C ASN A 51 9.47 -0.70 6.33
N MET A 52 9.98 -1.80 5.80
CA MET A 52 10.43 -1.88 4.40
C MET A 52 9.26 -1.62 3.44
N LEU A 53 8.11 -2.27 3.64
CA LEU A 53 6.93 -2.07 2.81
C LEU A 53 6.42 -0.63 2.89
N LYS A 54 6.36 -0.04 4.08
CA LYS A 54 6.00 1.38 4.25
C LYS A 54 6.86 2.28 3.37
N ALA A 55 8.18 2.06 3.37
CA ALA A 55 9.13 2.84 2.56
C ALA A 55 8.92 2.63 1.06
N LYS A 56 8.76 1.37 0.61
CA LYS A 56 8.51 1.05 -0.80
C LYS A 56 7.18 1.62 -1.29
N LEU A 57 6.12 1.52 -0.47
CA LEU A 57 4.82 2.14 -0.75
C LEU A 57 4.94 3.65 -0.87
N ALA A 58 5.70 4.31 0.01
CA ALA A 58 5.93 5.75 -0.06
C ALA A 58 6.66 6.19 -1.35
N ALA A 59 7.45 5.30 -1.95
CA ALA A 59 8.21 5.55 -3.17
C ALA A 59 7.40 5.35 -4.46
N ILE A 60 6.18 4.78 -4.41
CA ILE A 60 5.36 4.62 -5.61
C ILE A 60 4.99 6.00 -6.18
N PRO A 61 5.24 6.29 -7.47
CA PRO A 61 4.83 7.54 -8.08
C PRO A 61 3.32 7.77 -7.96
N GLY A 62 2.93 8.90 -7.37
CA GLY A 62 1.54 9.24 -7.05
C GLY A 62 1.15 8.99 -5.60
N THR A 63 2.03 8.43 -4.77
CA THR A 63 1.79 8.30 -3.32
C THR A 63 1.81 9.66 -2.63
N LEU A 64 0.84 9.89 -1.77
CA LEU A 64 0.72 11.09 -0.95
C LEU A 64 1.17 10.80 0.49
N ARG A 65 0.83 9.62 1.03
CA ARG A 65 1.20 9.22 2.39
C ARG A 65 1.17 7.70 2.57
N SER A 66 2.08 7.17 3.37
CA SER A 66 2.09 5.76 3.79
C SER A 66 2.33 5.64 5.30
N ARG A 67 1.56 4.78 5.98
CA ARG A 67 1.63 4.53 7.42
C ARG A 67 1.38 3.07 7.76
N VAL A 68 2.19 2.55 8.69
CA VAL A 68 1.88 1.34 9.46
C VAL A 68 0.89 1.74 10.57
N LEU A 69 -0.12 0.90 10.78
CA LEU A 69 -1.11 1.04 11.85
C LEU A 69 -0.92 -0.17 12.79
N TYR A 70 -1.20 0.01 14.08
CA TYR A 70 -1.11 -1.03 15.12
C TYR A 70 -2.48 -1.26 15.73
#